data_AF-A0A821X0W6-F1
#
_entry.id   AF-A0A821X0W6-F1
#
_cell.length_a   1.000
_cell.length_b   1.000
_cell.length_c   1.000
_cell.angle_alpha   90.00
_cell.angle_beta   90.00
_cell.angle_gamma   90.00
#
_symmetry.space_group_name_H-M   'P 1'
#
loop_
_entity.id
_entity.type
_entity.pdbx_description
1 polymer ?
#
loop_
_entity_poly.entity_id
_entity_poly.type
_entity_poly.pdbx_seq_one_letter_code
_entity_poly.pdbx_strand_id
1 'polypeptide(L)'
;MDSPAQILMGRRLHNRLPMSRKLMYEAVDNSKNYQALMSYKKKSNSNYNKTARDLPTLKQGDRVVLAGDNIGRPVKVIVKSSEPRSYIVEDAEGRRYRRNRRHLVARERPAPAQPEPAVSCSAQQLITDKVVLPSASASDTPTSIVSGPVTRSKTRTRAGLGVDLNNLF
;
A
#
# COMPACT_ATOMS: atom_id res chain seq x y z
N MET A 1 25.81 -17.89 20.21
CA MET A 1 26.09 -16.95 19.12
C MET A 1 27.13 -15.99 19.62
N ASP A 2 28.27 -15.96 18.95
CA ASP A 2 29.35 -15.06 19.28
C ASP A 2 29.07 -13.63 18.78
N SER A 3 29.80 -12.68 19.33
CA SER A 3 29.74 -11.28 18.92
C SER A 3 30.16 -11.12 17.45
N PRO A 4 29.62 -10.14 16.70
CA PRO A 4 30.05 -9.89 15.32
C PRO A 4 31.56 -9.73 15.16
N ALA A 5 32.22 -9.04 16.10
CA ALA A 5 33.67 -8.87 16.10
C ALA A 5 34.42 -10.20 16.31
N GLN A 6 33.87 -11.11 17.12
CA GLN A 6 34.45 -12.44 17.34
C GLN A 6 34.34 -13.31 16.08
N ILE A 7 33.18 -13.32 15.44
CA ILE A 7 32.94 -14.06 14.19
C ILE A 7 33.87 -13.53 13.08
N LEU A 8 33.99 -12.20 12.97
CA LEU A 8 34.84 -11.56 11.97
C LEU A 8 36.33 -11.85 12.18
N MET A 9 36.80 -11.75 13.43
CA MET A 9 38.23 -11.86 13.75
C MET A 9 38.67 -13.30 14.05
N GLY A 10 37.74 -14.25 14.15
CA GLY A 10 38.00 -15.65 14.49
C GLY A 10 38.48 -15.90 15.92
N ARG A 11 38.45 -14.87 16.78
CA ARG A 11 38.94 -14.89 18.17
C ARG A 11 38.26 -13.81 19.01
N ARG A 12 38.41 -13.86 20.34
CA ARG A 12 37.95 -12.78 21.22
C ARG A 12 38.96 -11.63 21.23
N LEU A 13 38.47 -10.41 21.05
CA LEU A 13 39.30 -9.19 21.14
C LEU A 13 39.55 -8.81 22.60
N HIS A 14 40.67 -8.13 22.85
CA HIS A 14 40.97 -7.54 24.15
C HIS A 14 40.08 -6.31 24.39
N ASN A 15 39.33 -6.32 25.49
CA ASN A 15 38.49 -5.20 25.92
C ASN A 15 38.95 -4.68 27.29
N ARG A 16 38.43 -3.52 27.70
CA ARG A 16 38.77 -2.89 29.00
C ARG A 16 38.25 -3.65 30.23
N LEU A 17 37.43 -4.68 30.02
CA LEU A 17 36.91 -5.51 31.09
C LEU A 17 37.94 -6.59 31.41
N PRO A 18 38.15 -6.91 32.70
CA PRO A 18 39.05 -8.00 33.06
C PRO A 18 38.54 -9.31 32.46
N MET A 19 39.36 -9.95 31.65
CA MET A 19 39.06 -11.23 31.02
C MET A 19 40.25 -12.18 31.12
N SER A 20 39.96 -13.48 31.22
CA SER A 20 41.01 -14.50 31.21
C SER A 20 41.74 -14.51 29.87
N ARG A 21 43.09 -14.58 29.92
CA ARG A 21 43.93 -14.67 28.71
C ARG A 21 43.60 -15.89 27.86
N LYS A 22 43.19 -17.00 28.47
CA LYS A 22 42.84 -18.24 27.76
C LYS A 22 41.71 -18.02 26.76
N LEU A 23 40.64 -17.33 27.19
CA LEU A 23 39.48 -17.03 26.35
C LEU A 23 39.84 -16.16 25.13
N MET A 24 40.91 -15.38 25.21
CA MET A 24 41.34 -14.49 24.11
C MET A 24 41.92 -15.25 22.91
N TYR A 25 42.49 -16.43 23.15
CA TYR A 25 43.12 -17.26 22.12
C TYR A 25 42.25 -18.44 21.67
N GLU A 26 41.07 -18.62 22.28
CA GLU A 26 40.11 -19.61 21.83
C GLU A 26 39.61 -19.25 20.42
N ALA A 27 39.73 -20.22 19.50
CA ALA A 27 39.24 -20.08 18.15
C ALA A 27 37.70 -20.08 18.13
N VAL A 28 37.14 -19.22 17.29
CA VAL A 28 35.69 -19.12 17.13
C VAL A 28 35.19 -20.15 16.13
N ASP A 29 34.17 -20.92 16.52
CA ASP A 29 33.53 -21.92 15.67
C ASP A 29 32.56 -21.26 14.68
N ASN A 30 33.07 -20.79 13.54
CA ASN A 30 32.28 -20.11 12.52
C ASN A 30 31.12 -20.96 11.96
N SER A 31 31.30 -22.29 11.86
CA SER A 31 30.24 -23.20 11.41
C SER A 31 29.04 -23.20 12.37
N LYS A 32 29.29 -23.29 13.68
CA LYS A 32 28.24 -23.24 14.71
C LYS A 32 27.51 -21.89 14.69
N ASN A 33 28.26 -20.80 14.59
CA ASN A 33 27.69 -19.46 14.49
C ASN A 33 26.83 -19.29 13.23
N TYR A 34 27.27 -19.80 12.09
CA TYR A 34 26.48 -19.76 10.86
C TYR A 34 25.14 -20.51 11.01
N GLN A 35 25.17 -21.72 11.54
CA GLN A 35 23.94 -22.52 11.75
C GLN A 35 22.96 -21.80 12.68
N ALA A 36 23.45 -21.26 13.79
CA ALA A 36 22.64 -20.47 14.71
C ALA A 36 22.11 -19.18 14.05
N LEU A 37 22.84 -18.58 13.09
CA LEU A 37 22.39 -17.36 12.39
C LEU A 37 21.23 -17.70 11.48
N MET A 38 21.32 -18.81 10.76
CA MET A 38 20.27 -19.28 9.87
C MET A 38 19.01 -19.66 10.64
N SER A 39 19.13 -20.32 11.80
CA SER A 39 17.98 -20.65 12.63
C SER A 39 17.29 -19.41 13.20
N TYR A 40 18.07 -18.42 13.67
CA TYR A 40 17.55 -17.14 14.12
C TYR A 40 16.86 -16.38 12.98
N LYS A 41 17.47 -16.33 11.79
CA LYS A 41 16.90 -15.69 10.60
C LYS A 41 15.61 -16.35 10.18
N LYS A 42 15.52 -17.70 10.21
CA LYS A 42 14.29 -18.45 9.93
C LYS A 42 13.17 -18.08 10.91
N LYS A 43 13.47 -18.04 12.22
CA LYS A 43 12.51 -17.66 13.25
C LYS A 43 12.03 -16.21 13.07
N SER A 44 12.96 -15.28 12.86
CA SER A 44 12.66 -13.88 12.59
C SER A 44 11.76 -13.72 11.35
N ASN A 45 12.11 -14.38 10.24
CA ASN A 45 11.32 -14.37 9.01
C ASN A 45 9.91 -14.92 9.23
N SER A 46 9.79 -16.04 9.96
CA SER A 46 8.48 -16.61 10.28
C SER A 46 7.62 -15.65 11.10
N ASN A 47 8.21 -14.99 12.12
CA ASN A 47 7.49 -14.05 12.96
C ASN A 47 7.09 -12.78 12.18
N TYR A 48 7.98 -12.25 11.37
CA TYR A 48 7.74 -11.05 10.57
C TYR A 48 6.66 -11.29 9.51
N ASN A 49 6.68 -12.45 8.84
CA ASN A 49 5.72 -12.77 7.78
C ASN A 49 4.36 -13.24 8.29
N LYS A 50 4.16 -13.45 9.60
CA LYS A 50 2.87 -13.91 10.17
C LYS A 50 1.67 -13.06 9.76
N THR A 51 1.87 -11.74 9.68
CA THR A 51 0.81 -10.78 9.33
C THR A 51 0.98 -10.21 7.91
N ALA A 52 2.00 -10.63 7.17
CA ALA A 52 2.25 -10.16 5.83
C ALA A 52 1.21 -10.71 4.86
N ARG A 53 0.75 -9.86 3.93
CA ARG A 53 -0.16 -10.22 2.84
C ARG A 53 0.45 -9.76 1.53
N ASP A 54 0.34 -10.58 0.49
CA ASP A 54 0.78 -10.18 -0.83
C ASP A 54 -0.20 -9.17 -1.44
N LEU A 55 0.34 -8.10 -2.03
CA LEU A 55 -0.46 -7.08 -2.71
C LEU A 55 -0.92 -7.60 -4.09
N PRO A 56 -2.12 -7.20 -4.55
CA PRO A 56 -2.65 -7.66 -5.83
C PRO A 56 -1.78 -7.20 -6.99
N THR A 57 -1.52 -8.06 -7.96
CA THR A 57 -0.69 -7.74 -9.13
C THR A 57 -1.33 -6.64 -9.98
N LEU A 58 -0.49 -5.75 -10.53
CA LEU A 58 -0.93 -4.69 -11.44
C LEU A 58 -0.78 -5.17 -12.88
N LYS A 59 -1.71 -4.75 -13.75
CA LYS A 59 -1.66 -5.01 -15.18
C LYS A 59 -0.93 -3.87 -15.88
N GLN A 60 -0.39 -4.19 -17.07
CA GLN A 60 0.15 -3.17 -17.96
C GLN A 60 -0.98 -2.20 -18.33
N GLY A 61 -0.68 -0.90 -18.25
CA GLY A 61 -1.63 0.17 -18.53
C GLY A 61 -2.36 0.74 -17.32
N ASP A 62 -2.29 0.09 -16.16
CA ASP A 62 -2.95 0.55 -14.94
C ASP A 62 -2.43 1.93 -14.51
N ARG A 63 -3.36 2.83 -14.16
CA ARG A 63 -3.04 4.13 -13.57
C ARG A 63 -2.94 3.98 -12.06
N VAL A 64 -1.76 4.23 -11.52
CA VAL A 64 -1.48 4.08 -10.09
C VAL A 64 -0.85 5.36 -9.56
N VAL A 65 -0.90 5.54 -8.25
CA VAL A 65 -0.27 6.66 -7.57
C VAL A 65 1.00 6.18 -6.89
N LEU A 66 2.10 6.90 -7.07
CA LEU A 66 3.34 6.64 -6.38
C LEU A 66 3.25 7.13 -4.92
N ALA A 67 3.29 6.20 -3.98
CA ALA A 67 3.39 6.47 -2.56
C ALA A 67 4.86 6.70 -2.16
N GLY A 68 5.11 7.76 -1.38
CA GLY A 68 6.43 8.15 -0.89
C GLY A 68 6.78 9.61 -1.16
N ASP A 69 6.15 10.21 -2.17
CA ASP A 69 6.20 11.65 -2.39
C ASP A 69 5.02 12.28 -1.65
N ASN A 70 5.24 13.37 -0.92
CA ASN A 70 4.20 14.07 -0.14
C ASN A 70 2.93 14.40 -0.95
N ILE A 71 3.04 14.46 -2.27
CA ILE A 71 2.00 14.89 -3.20
C ILE A 71 1.33 13.70 -3.92
N GLY A 72 1.89 12.48 -3.87
CA GLY A 72 1.33 11.31 -4.55
C GLY A 72 1.22 11.50 -6.07
N ARG A 73 2.31 11.23 -6.80
CA ARG A 73 2.36 11.46 -8.26
C ARG A 73 1.59 10.37 -9.02
N PRO A 74 0.73 10.72 -10.00
CA PRO A 74 0.09 9.73 -10.86
C PRO A 74 1.08 9.18 -11.88
N VAL A 75 1.11 7.86 -12.03
CA VAL A 75 2.00 7.13 -12.93
C VAL A 75 1.26 5.99 -13.62
N LYS A 76 1.75 5.58 -14.79
CA LYS A 76 1.20 4.45 -15.56
C LYS A 76 2.13 3.25 -15.44
N VAL A 77 1.57 2.07 -15.19
CA VAL A 77 2.35 0.82 -15.19
C VAL A 77 2.66 0.42 -16.64
N ILE A 78 3.94 0.26 -16.96
CA ILE A 78 4.37 -0.22 -18.28
C ILE A 78 4.45 -1.74 -18.26
N VAL A 79 5.24 -2.31 -17.34
CA VAL A 79 5.50 -3.74 -17.31
C VAL A 79 6.00 -4.18 -15.93
N LYS A 80 5.84 -5.46 -15.62
CA LYS A 80 6.47 -6.08 -14.46
C LYS A 80 7.98 -6.24 -14.72
N SER A 81 8.81 -5.88 -13.76
CA SER A 81 10.27 -6.03 -13.86
C SER A 81 10.69 -7.50 -13.71
N SER A 82 11.94 -7.81 -14.06
CA SER A 82 12.55 -9.11 -13.79
C SER A 82 12.68 -9.39 -12.29
N GLU A 83 12.87 -8.35 -11.48
CA GLU A 83 12.98 -8.50 -10.02
C GLU A 83 11.63 -8.72 -9.35
N PRO A 84 11.59 -9.46 -8.24
CA PRO A 84 10.37 -9.73 -7.51
C PRO A 84 9.70 -8.43 -7.05
N ARG A 85 8.36 -8.41 -7.15
CA ARG A 85 7.49 -7.31 -6.69
C ARG A 85 7.85 -5.94 -7.28
N SER A 86 8.60 -5.87 -8.38
CA SER A 86 9.04 -4.62 -8.99
C SER A 86 8.33 -4.39 -10.33
N TYR A 87 8.06 -3.12 -10.65
CA TYR A 87 7.38 -2.66 -11.85
C TYR A 87 8.13 -1.48 -12.45
N ILE A 88 8.06 -1.38 -13.79
CA ILE A 88 8.50 -0.20 -14.53
C ILE A 88 7.28 0.69 -14.72
N VAL A 89 7.38 1.94 -14.29
CA VAL A 89 6.30 2.94 -14.36
C VAL A 89 6.75 4.15 -15.16
N GLU A 90 5.78 4.83 -15.77
CA GLU A 90 5.95 6.06 -16.54
C GLU A 90 5.23 7.22 -15.86
N ASP A 91 5.92 8.34 -15.67
CA ASP A 91 5.32 9.61 -15.26
C ASP A 91 4.55 10.27 -16.41
N ALA A 92 3.77 11.31 -16.09
CA ALA A 92 3.16 12.20 -17.10
C ALA A 92 4.22 12.88 -18.01
N GLU A 93 5.44 13.08 -17.50
CA GLU A 93 6.57 13.64 -18.25
C GLU A 93 7.28 12.60 -19.16
N GLY A 94 6.77 11.35 -19.24
CA GLY A 94 7.39 10.27 -20.04
C GLY A 94 8.63 9.64 -19.40
N ARG A 95 9.04 10.09 -18.21
CA ARG A 95 10.16 9.49 -17.48
C ARG A 95 9.79 8.10 -16.99
N ARG A 96 10.69 7.14 -17.25
CA ARG A 96 10.53 5.75 -16.83
C ARG A 96 11.46 5.41 -15.68
N TYR A 97 10.93 4.75 -14.66
CA TYR A 97 11.74 4.29 -13.55
C TYR A 97 11.12 3.06 -12.89
N ARG A 98 11.94 2.38 -12.08
CA ARG A 98 11.56 1.16 -11.39
C ARG A 98 11.00 1.46 -10.00
N ARG A 99 9.85 0.88 -9.66
CA ARG A 99 9.25 0.96 -8.31
C ARG A 99 8.76 -0.38 -7.82
N ASN A 100 8.80 -0.55 -6.50
CA ASN A 100 8.24 -1.73 -5.84
C ASN A 100 6.71 -1.61 -5.76
N ARG A 101 6.01 -2.75 -5.83
CA ARG A 101 4.54 -2.85 -5.73
C ARG A 101 3.97 -2.14 -4.51
N ARG A 102 4.69 -2.16 -3.38
CA ARG A 102 4.28 -1.48 -2.14
C ARG A 102 4.20 0.05 -2.27
N HIS A 103 4.91 0.63 -3.25
CA HIS A 103 4.88 2.06 -3.53
C HIS A 103 3.83 2.43 -4.59
N LEU A 104 3.16 1.46 -5.22
CA LEU A 104 2.18 1.72 -6.26
C LEU A 104 0.78 1.50 -5.69
N VAL A 105 0.03 2.58 -5.46
CA VAL A 105 -1.33 2.48 -4.91
C VAL A 105 -2.30 2.59 -6.08
N ALA A 106 -3.06 1.52 -6.33
CA ALA A 106 -4.22 1.58 -7.20
C ALA A 106 -5.29 2.40 -6.46
N ARG A 107 -5.44 3.66 -6.84
CA ARG A 107 -6.57 4.50 -6.43
C ARG A 107 -7.49 4.57 -7.63
N GLU A 108 -8.75 4.23 -7.43
CA GLU A 108 -9.81 4.61 -8.35
C GLU A 108 -9.90 6.14 -8.31
N ARG A 109 -9.08 6.80 -9.13
CA ARG A 109 -9.34 8.20 -9.46
C ARG A 109 -10.43 8.12 -10.53
N PRO A 110 -11.63 8.70 -10.31
CA PRO A 110 -12.60 8.81 -11.39
C PRO A 110 -11.89 9.47 -12.57
N ALA A 111 -11.97 8.83 -13.74
CA ALA A 111 -11.44 9.43 -14.95
C ALA A 111 -12.03 10.85 -15.05
N PRO A 112 -11.25 11.87 -15.43
CA PRO A 112 -11.86 13.15 -15.79
C PRO A 112 -12.90 12.83 -16.85
N ALA A 113 -14.16 13.13 -16.54
CA ALA A 113 -15.30 12.92 -17.41
C ALA A 113 -14.88 13.40 -18.80
N GLN A 114 -14.76 12.46 -19.74
CA GLN A 114 -14.61 12.85 -21.13
C GLN A 114 -15.89 13.62 -21.46
N PRO A 115 -15.83 14.83 -22.02
CA PRO A 115 -17.04 15.44 -22.56
C PRO A 115 -17.55 14.47 -23.63
N GLU A 116 -18.72 13.88 -23.38
CA GLU A 116 -19.40 13.09 -24.40
C GLU A 116 -19.56 13.99 -25.64
N PRO A 117 -19.14 13.53 -26.83
CA PRO A 117 -19.33 14.33 -28.02
C PRO A 117 -20.82 14.53 -28.23
N ALA A 118 -21.20 15.81 -28.35
CA ALA A 118 -22.55 16.25 -28.64
C ALA A 118 -23.16 15.41 -29.76
N VAL A 119 -24.33 14.84 -29.46
CA VAL A 119 -25.28 14.26 -30.40
C VAL A 119 -25.39 15.15 -31.65
N SER A 120 -24.91 14.64 -32.78
CA SER A 120 -25.13 15.25 -34.08
C SER A 120 -26.57 14.97 -34.50
N CYS A 121 -27.40 16.02 -34.44
CA CYS A 121 -28.68 16.09 -35.11
C CYS A 121 -28.49 15.93 -36.62
N SER A 122 -29.08 14.90 -37.20
CA SER A 122 -29.36 14.85 -38.65
C SER A 122 -30.81 14.45 -38.87
N ALA A 123 -31.63 15.46 -39.12
CA ALA A 123 -33.01 15.34 -39.58
C ALA A 123 -33.07 14.85 -41.03
N GLN A 124 -33.93 13.87 -41.33
CA GLN A 124 -34.64 13.68 -42.61
C GLN A 124 -35.99 12.97 -42.37
N GLN A 125 -36.90 13.08 -43.34
CA GLN A 125 -38.33 13.40 -43.20
C GLN A 125 -39.34 12.23 -43.28
N LEU A 126 -40.53 12.51 -42.72
CA LEU A 126 -41.94 12.14 -43.01
C LEU A 126 -42.30 10.74 -43.57
N ILE A 127 -43.37 10.14 -43.01
CA ILE A 127 -44.65 9.81 -43.69
C ILE A 127 -45.74 9.46 -42.62
N THR A 128 -46.97 9.88 -42.95
CA THR A 128 -48.36 9.72 -42.44
C THR A 128 -48.70 8.41 -41.68
N ASP A 129 -49.73 8.26 -40.83
CA ASP A 129 -51.08 8.84 -40.76
C ASP A 129 -51.77 8.45 -39.42
N LYS A 130 -52.70 9.30 -38.93
CA LYS A 130 -53.88 9.10 -38.02
C LYS A 130 -53.71 8.29 -36.70
N VAL A 131 -54.11 8.77 -35.51
CA VAL A 131 -55.49 8.80 -34.96
C VAL A 131 -55.52 9.51 -33.58
N VAL A 132 -56.39 10.53 -33.43
CA VAL A 132 -57.28 10.93 -32.29
C VAL A 132 -56.75 11.12 -30.83
N LEU A 133 -56.68 12.41 -30.42
CA LEU A 133 -57.30 13.16 -29.28
C LEU A 133 -57.36 12.62 -27.80
N PRO A 134 -57.59 13.47 -26.76
CA PRO A 134 -56.65 13.69 -25.64
C PRO A 134 -57.25 13.50 -24.22
N SER A 135 -56.39 13.46 -23.18
CA SER A 135 -56.75 13.72 -21.76
C SER A 135 -55.46 13.83 -20.94
N ALA A 136 -55.11 14.98 -20.36
CA ALA A 136 -55.67 15.63 -19.17
C ALA A 136 -54.91 15.26 -17.87
N SER A 137 -54.48 16.32 -17.17
CA SER A 137 -54.38 16.45 -15.71
C SER A 137 -53.07 16.05 -14.98
N ALA A 138 -52.28 17.09 -14.70
CA ALA A 138 -51.87 17.59 -13.36
C ALA A 138 -51.74 16.64 -12.15
N SER A 139 -50.63 16.80 -11.41
CA SER A 139 -50.51 16.95 -9.92
C SER A 139 -49.06 16.63 -9.51
N ASP A 140 -48.28 17.62 -9.05
CA ASP A 140 -48.12 18.10 -7.66
C ASP A 140 -47.13 17.29 -6.79
N THR A 141 -45.89 17.80 -6.73
CA THR A 141 -45.05 18.16 -5.55
C THR A 141 -44.88 17.17 -4.34
N PRO A 142 -44.17 17.51 -3.23
CA PRO A 142 -42.95 16.79 -2.80
C PRO A 142 -43.00 16.28 -1.34
N THR A 143 -42.03 15.48 -0.88
CA THR A 143 -41.73 15.30 0.56
C THR A 143 -40.34 14.63 0.70
N SER A 144 -39.27 15.34 1.08
CA SER A 144 -38.85 15.72 2.45
C SER A 144 -38.92 14.58 3.47
N ILE A 145 -37.77 13.96 3.78
CA ILE A 145 -37.52 13.28 5.06
C ILE A 145 -36.12 13.67 5.55
N VAL A 146 -36.12 14.42 6.65
CA VAL A 146 -35.01 14.68 7.56
C VAL A 146 -34.84 13.48 8.50
N SER A 147 -33.60 13.04 8.75
CA SER A 147 -33.10 12.38 9.98
C SER A 147 -31.60 12.13 9.80
N GLY A 148 -30.68 12.70 10.57
CA GLY A 148 -30.38 12.35 11.96
C GLY A 148 -28.89 11.90 12.05
N PRO A 149 -28.21 11.99 13.21
CA PRO A 149 -26.81 12.40 13.28
C PRO A 149 -25.75 11.30 13.09
N VAL A 150 -24.60 11.74 12.58
CA VAL A 150 -23.35 11.00 12.39
C VAL A 150 -22.79 10.49 13.73
N THR A 151 -22.68 9.17 13.88
CA THR A 151 -21.97 8.55 15.00
C THR A 151 -20.46 8.46 14.70
N ARG A 152 -19.63 9.07 15.56
CA ARG A 152 -18.16 8.98 15.51
C ARG A 152 -17.70 7.59 15.95
N SER A 153 -16.97 6.88 15.09
CA SER A 153 -16.35 5.61 15.42
C SER A 153 -15.12 5.80 16.33
N LYS A 154 -15.06 5.02 17.43
CA LYS A 154 -13.91 4.93 18.34
C LYS A 154 -12.85 4.00 17.74
N THR A 155 -11.63 4.48 17.53
CA THR A 155 -10.46 3.65 17.18
C THR A 155 -9.91 2.98 18.44
N ARG A 156 -9.95 1.64 18.50
CA ARG A 156 -9.28 0.83 19.55
C ARG A 156 -7.87 0.47 19.08
N THR A 157 -6.85 0.93 19.81
CA THR A 157 -5.45 0.52 19.60
C THR A 157 -5.12 -0.68 20.49
N ARG A 158 -4.45 -1.68 19.90
CA ARG A 158 -4.11 -2.96 20.51
C ARG A 158 -2.84 -2.85 21.37
N ALA A 159 -2.96 -2.22 22.53
CA ALA A 159 -2.09 -2.42 23.68
C ALA A 159 -2.95 -2.08 24.90
N GLY A 160 -3.33 -3.09 25.67
CA GLY A 160 -4.04 -2.86 26.92
C GLY A 160 -3.13 -2.07 27.86
N LEU A 161 -3.50 -0.82 28.12
CA LEU A 161 -3.29 0.00 29.32
C LEU A 161 -3.83 1.39 28.96
N GLY A 162 -5.12 1.61 29.20
CA GLY A 162 -5.70 2.95 29.19
C GLY A 162 -5.16 3.68 30.42
N VAL A 163 -4.40 4.75 30.19
CA VAL A 163 -3.95 5.65 31.26
C VAL A 163 -4.83 6.90 31.12
N ASP A 164 -5.76 7.07 32.05
CA ASP A 164 -6.60 8.26 32.12
C ASP A 164 -5.76 9.44 32.62
N LEU A 165 -5.55 10.45 31.77
CA LEU A 165 -4.73 11.63 32.05
C LEU A 165 -5.47 12.74 32.82
N ASN A 166 -6.46 12.39 33.65
CA ASN A 166 -7.25 13.38 34.40
C ASN A 166 -6.94 13.41 35.90
N ASN A 167 -5.72 13.06 36.31
CA ASN A 167 -5.30 13.27 37.70
C ASN A 167 -3.82 13.67 37.82
N LEU A 168 -3.53 14.90 37.39
CA LEU A 168 -2.35 15.67 37.80
C LEU A 168 -2.71 17.14 37.62
N PHE A 169 -3.41 17.70 38.61
CA PHE A 169 -3.21 19.01 39.22
C PHE A 169 -4.16 19.12 40.42
#